data_AF-A0A7Z9SCW0-F1
#
_entry.id   AF-A0A7Z9SCW0-F1
#
_cell.length_a   1.000
_cell.length_b   1.000
_cell.length_c   1.000
_cell.angle_alpha   90.00
_cell.angle_beta   90.00
_cell.angle_gamma   90.00
#
_symmetry.space_group_name_H-M   'P 1'
#
loop_
_entity.id
_entity.type
_entity.pdbx_description
1 polymer ?
#
loop_
_entity_poly.entity_id
_entity_poly.type
_entity_poly.pdbx_seq_one_letter_code
_entity_poly.pdbx_strand_id
1 'polypeptide(L)'
;HPAEIMDKNLPENVGIIATHPMFGPDSFISNNRLKMMMNNTRDTHDQFKFWRQFFTDQSIQVMEMSPDQHDRMAAQTQGVTHFLGRMLKEYGIRKTTIDTQGFRDLLDLVDQTCNDTWELYTDLQLYNPYTDDMIDKLKLATESLDNRLKELQNVAD
;
A
#
# COMPACT_ATOMS: atom_id res chain seq x y z
N HIS A 1 -10.54 2.10 7.86
CA HIS A 1 -11.64 1.17 8.26
C HIS A 1 -11.52 0.56 9.68
N PRO A 2 -10.45 -0.15 10.09
CA PRO A 2 -10.44 -0.88 11.38
C PRO A 2 -10.61 0.01 12.62
N ALA A 3 -9.98 1.19 12.61
CA ALA A 3 -10.08 2.15 13.71
C ALA A 3 -11.54 2.58 13.98
N GLU A 4 -12.32 2.80 12.92
CA GLU A 4 -13.73 3.18 13.02
C GLU A 4 -14.59 2.04 13.57
N ILE A 5 -14.36 0.80 13.12
CA ILE A 5 -15.05 -0.38 13.68
C ILE A 5 -14.74 -0.51 15.17
N MET A 6 -13.47 -0.41 15.56
CA MET A 6 -13.08 -0.52 16.96
C MET A 6 -13.69 0.59 17.80
N ASP A 7 -13.64 1.84 17.35
CA ASP A 7 -14.18 2.97 18.10
C ASP A 7 -15.70 2.84 18.32
N LYS A 8 -16.44 2.43 17.29
CA LYS A 8 -17.90 2.25 17.33
C LYS A 8 -18.36 1.09 18.22
N ASN A 9 -17.60 -0.01 18.29
CA ASN A 9 -18.06 -1.25 18.90
C ASN A 9 -17.40 -1.56 20.25
N LEU A 10 -16.22 -1.01 20.53
CA LEU A 10 -15.53 -1.25 21.80
C LEU A 10 -15.98 -0.26 22.87
N PRO A 11 -16.22 -0.72 24.11
CA PRO A 11 -16.57 0.16 25.24
C PRO A 11 -15.55 1.28 25.49
N GLU A 12 -16.01 2.43 26.02
CA GLU A 12 -15.16 3.61 26.27
C GLU A 12 -13.95 3.34 27.18
N ASN A 13 -14.05 2.36 28.07
CA ASN A 13 -12.96 1.98 28.97
C ASN A 13 -11.83 1.19 28.28
N VAL A 14 -12.00 0.81 27.01
CA VAL A 14 -10.99 0.13 26.19
C VAL A 14 -10.23 1.17 25.36
N GLY A 15 -8.91 1.25 25.55
CA GLY A 15 -8.04 2.11 24.74
C GLY A 15 -7.77 1.52 23.34
N ILE A 16 -7.56 2.38 22.35
CA ILE A 16 -7.32 2.04 20.94
C ILE A 16 -6.12 2.84 20.42
N ILE A 17 -5.10 2.13 19.94
CA ILE A 17 -3.99 2.70 19.17
C ILE A 17 -3.99 2.01 17.82
N ALA A 18 -4.42 2.72 16.76
CA ALA A 18 -4.36 2.18 15.42
C ALA A 18 -2.91 2.23 14.93
N THR A 19 -2.47 1.16 14.26
CA THR A 19 -1.11 1.06 13.74
C THR A 19 -1.08 0.40 12.37
N HIS A 20 -0.05 0.69 11.59
CA HIS A 20 0.28 -0.05 10.39
C HIS A 20 1.81 -0.08 10.20
N PRO A 21 2.48 -1.20 10.51
CA PRO A 21 3.86 -1.42 10.09
C PRO A 21 3.92 -1.47 8.57
N MET A 22 4.67 -0.58 7.93
CA MET A 22 4.83 -0.55 6.47
C MET A 22 5.87 -1.58 6.00
N PHE A 23 5.93 -2.73 6.68
CA PHE A 23 6.88 -3.80 6.47
C PHE A 23 6.27 -5.13 6.91
N GLY A 24 6.74 -6.21 6.29
CA GLY A 24 6.35 -7.60 6.60
C GLY A 24 7.59 -8.46 6.83
N PRO A 25 7.43 -9.79 6.98
CA PRO A 25 8.55 -10.70 7.21
C PRO A 25 9.68 -10.57 6.18
N ASP A 26 9.32 -10.39 4.91
CA ASP A 26 10.28 -10.31 3.79
C ASP A 26 11.10 -9.01 3.81
N SER A 27 10.47 -7.90 4.19
CA SER A 27 11.12 -6.59 4.23
C SER A 27 11.76 -6.28 5.58
N PHE A 28 11.39 -6.96 6.66
CA PHE A 28 11.97 -6.71 7.98
C PHE A 28 13.48 -7.01 8.04
N ILE A 29 13.92 -8.11 7.41
CA ILE A 29 15.33 -8.53 7.43
C ILE A 29 16.19 -7.66 6.51
N SER A 30 15.62 -7.22 5.39
CA SER A 30 16.34 -6.52 4.32
C SER A 30 16.29 -5.00 4.46
N ASN A 31 15.32 -4.44 5.20
CA ASN A 31 15.11 -3.01 5.33
C ASN A 31 15.68 -2.47 6.66
N ASN A 32 16.68 -1.60 6.54
CA ASN A 32 17.29 -0.89 7.69
C ASN A 32 16.53 0.38 8.11
N ARG A 33 15.44 0.74 7.42
CA ARG A 33 14.62 1.94 7.66
C ARG A 33 13.14 1.56 7.75
N LEU A 34 12.81 0.83 8.81
CA LEU A 34 11.45 0.42 9.11
C LEU A 34 10.58 1.65 9.45
N LYS A 35 9.36 1.66 8.94
CA LYS A 35 8.37 2.72 9.19
C LYS A 35 7.09 2.10 9.72
N MET A 36 6.45 2.80 10.64
CA MET A 36 5.16 2.38 11.20
C MET A 36 4.27 3.60 11.34
N MET A 37 3.06 3.53 10.78
CA MET A 37 2.02 4.49 11.11
C MET A 37 1.48 4.19 12.50
N MET A 38 1.25 5.23 13.32
CA MET A 38 0.54 5.12 14.59
C MET A 38 -0.47 6.26 14.75
N ASN A 39 -1.62 5.98 15.34
CA ASN A 39 -2.63 6.96 15.68
C ASN A 39 -3.13 6.74 17.11
N ASN A 40 -3.16 7.82 17.89
CA ASN A 40 -3.88 7.84 19.16
C ASN A 40 -5.39 7.95 18.87
N THR A 41 -6.03 6.82 18.60
CA THR A 41 -7.46 6.77 18.30
C THR A 41 -8.29 6.98 19.57
N ARG A 42 -7.91 6.33 20.68
CA ARG A 42 -8.52 6.48 22.01
C ARG A 42 -7.56 6.06 23.12
N ASP A 43 -6.81 7.00 23.70
CA ASP A 43 -5.83 6.67 24.76
C ASP A 43 -6.40 6.74 26.18
N THR A 44 -7.34 5.84 26.50
CA THR A 44 -8.02 5.79 27.82
C THR A 44 -7.08 5.61 29.02
N HIS A 45 -5.88 5.06 28.80
CA HIS A 45 -4.94 4.65 29.86
C HIS A 45 -3.56 5.31 29.73
N ASP A 46 -3.42 6.40 28.95
CA ASP A 46 -2.16 7.14 28.73
C ASP A 46 -0.99 6.27 28.20
N GLN A 47 -1.31 5.22 27.42
CA GLN A 47 -0.37 4.22 26.91
C GLN A 47 0.29 4.62 25.59
N PHE A 48 -0.24 5.61 24.86
CA PHE A 48 0.25 5.95 23.52
C PHE A 48 1.74 6.34 23.53
N LYS A 49 2.14 7.19 24.49
CA LYS A 49 3.53 7.65 24.60
C LYS A 49 4.50 6.49 24.88
N PHE A 50 4.10 5.53 25.71
CA PHE A 50 4.89 4.34 26.00
C PHE A 50 5.12 3.52 24.72
N TRP A 51 4.06 3.17 24.00
CA TRP A 51 4.17 2.34 22.78
C TRP A 51 4.94 3.04 21.66
N ARG A 52 4.70 4.33 21.46
CA ARG A 52 5.47 5.14 20.51
C ARG A 52 6.96 5.08 20.82
N GLN A 53 7.34 5.23 22.10
CA GLN A 53 8.74 5.17 22.51
C GLN A 53 9.31 3.77 22.30
N PHE A 54 8.57 2.73 22.70
CA PHE A 54 8.99 1.34 22.52
C PHE A 54 9.38 0.99 21.08
N PHE A 55 8.59 1.41 20.09
CA PHE A 55 8.92 1.18 18.68
C PHE A 55 10.07 2.08 18.20
N THR A 56 10.11 3.34 18.65
CA THR A 56 11.20 4.25 18.31
C THR A 56 12.56 3.73 18.81
N ASP A 57 12.60 3.15 20.01
CA ASP A 57 13.82 2.56 20.60
C ASP A 57 14.35 1.35 19.81
N GLN A 58 13.48 0.71 19.02
CA GLN A 58 13.83 -0.36 18.08
C GLN A 58 14.27 0.17 16.70
N SER A 59 14.55 1.48 16.59
CA SER A 59 14.89 2.15 15.33
C SER A 59 13.78 2.12 14.27
N ILE A 60 12.52 1.90 14.69
CA ILE A 60 11.36 2.04 13.81
C ILE A 60 10.96 3.52 13.77
N GLN A 61 10.88 4.08 12.57
CA GLN A 61 10.39 5.42 12.37
C GLN A 61 8.86 5.44 12.55
N VAL A 62 8.40 5.92 13.70
CA VAL A 62 6.96 6.10 13.98
C VAL A 62 6.45 7.37 13.32
N MET A 63 5.46 7.23 12.44
CA MET A 63 4.77 8.31 11.76
C MET A 63 3.37 8.49 12.34
N GLU A 64 3.15 9.61 13.01
CA GLU A 64 1.85 9.93 13.58
C GLU A 64 0.96 10.61 12.54
N MET A 65 -0.17 9.98 12.23
CA MET A 65 -1.20 10.52 11.31
C MET A 65 -2.56 9.90 11.62
N SER A 66 -3.64 10.46 11.05
CA SER A 66 -4.97 9.84 11.17
C SER A 66 -5.11 8.60 10.28
N PRO A 67 -6.03 7.66 10.59
CA PRO A 67 -6.33 6.54 9.71
C PRO A 67 -6.75 6.98 8.30
N ASP A 68 -7.49 8.08 8.17
CA ASP A 68 -7.90 8.62 6.87
C ASP A 68 -6.72 9.17 6.05
N GLN A 69 -5.82 9.93 6.70
CA GLN A 69 -4.58 10.41 6.07
C GLN A 69 -3.72 9.25 5.59
N HIS A 70 -3.59 8.22 6.44
CA HIS A 70 -2.92 6.99 6.10
C HIS A 70 -3.56 6.31 4.88
N ASP A 71 -4.87 6.06 4.89
CA ASP A 71 -5.56 5.32 3.82
C ASP A 71 -5.42 6.05 2.47
N ARG A 72 -5.48 7.39 2.48
CA ARG A 72 -5.22 8.21 1.28
C ARG A 72 -3.81 8.01 0.72
N MET A 73 -2.79 8.04 1.58
CA MET A 73 -1.40 7.84 1.18
C MET A 73 -1.14 6.39 0.76
N ALA A 74 -1.71 5.42 1.47
CA ALA A 74 -1.57 4.00 1.20
C ALA A 74 -2.16 3.64 -0.16
N ALA A 75 -3.33 4.18 -0.52
CA ALA A 75 -3.89 4.01 -1.86
C ALA A 75 -2.89 4.46 -2.93
N GLN A 76 -2.32 5.66 -2.81
CA GLN A 76 -1.40 6.23 -3.80
C GLN A 76 0.00 5.59 -3.81
N THR A 77 0.31 4.69 -2.89
CA THR A 77 1.63 4.05 -2.79
C THR A 77 1.52 2.53 -2.81
N GLN A 78 1.17 1.91 -1.68
CA GLN A 78 0.97 0.48 -1.55
C GLN A 78 -0.15 -0.03 -2.49
N GLY A 79 -1.30 0.66 -2.55
CA GLY A 79 -2.41 0.32 -3.42
C GLY A 79 -1.99 0.24 -4.89
N VAL A 80 -1.31 1.28 -5.39
CA VAL A 80 -0.75 1.31 -6.76
C VAL A 80 0.23 0.17 -6.98
N THR A 81 1.14 -0.06 -6.03
CA THR A 81 2.17 -1.12 -6.12
C THR A 81 1.53 -2.51 -6.28
N HIS A 82 0.56 -2.85 -5.42
CA HIS A 82 -0.14 -4.14 -5.50
C HIS A 82 -0.99 -4.27 -6.77
N PHE A 83 -1.71 -3.21 -7.15
CA PHE A 83 -2.56 -3.25 -8.33
C PHE A 83 -1.73 -3.46 -9.60
N LEU A 84 -0.62 -2.73 -9.76
CA LEU A 84 0.27 -2.89 -10.91
C LEU A 84 0.91 -4.27 -10.96
N GLY A 85 1.45 -4.76 -9.83
CA GLY A 85 2.04 -6.10 -9.78
C GLY A 85 1.04 -7.21 -10.17
N ARG A 86 -0.20 -7.14 -9.67
CA ARG A 86 -1.24 -8.10 -10.05
C ARG A 86 -1.74 -7.93 -11.47
N MET A 87 -1.87 -6.70 -11.95
CA MET A 87 -2.20 -6.43 -13.35
C MET A 87 -1.15 -7.02 -14.31
N LEU A 88 0.15 -6.88 -14.00
CA LEU A 88 1.23 -7.46 -14.80
C LEU A 88 1.20 -8.99 -14.79
N LYS A 89 0.84 -9.60 -13.65
CA LYS A 89 0.60 -11.04 -13.55
C LYS A 89 -0.57 -11.48 -14.43
N GLU A 90 -1.69 -10.78 -14.38
CA GLU A 90 -2.87 -11.06 -15.22
C GLU A 90 -2.57 -10.87 -16.71
N TYR A 91 -1.78 -9.85 -17.08
CA TYR A 91 -1.26 -9.66 -18.44
C TYR A 91 -0.35 -10.82 -18.87
N GLY A 92 0.34 -11.46 -17.91
CA GLY A 92 1.11 -12.67 -18.14
C GLY A 92 2.55 -12.42 -18.54
N ILE A 93 3.21 -11.39 -17.98
CA ILE A 93 4.65 -11.17 -18.22
C ILE A 93 5.48 -12.38 -17.79
N ARG A 94 6.53 -12.69 -18.55
CA ARG A 94 7.44 -13.83 -18.30
C ARG A 94 8.86 -13.47 -18.68
N LYS A 95 9.84 -14.09 -18.00
CA LYS A 95 11.26 -13.99 -18.33
C LYS A 95 11.54 -14.35 -19.79
N THR A 96 12.44 -13.61 -20.41
CA THR A 96 12.87 -13.79 -21.80
C THR A 96 14.40 -13.72 -21.92
N THR A 97 14.92 -14.02 -23.11
CA THR A 97 16.37 -13.94 -23.38
C THR A 97 16.89 -12.50 -23.52
N ILE A 98 16.00 -11.52 -23.67
CA ILE A 98 16.32 -10.11 -23.91
C ILE A 98 15.91 -9.21 -22.74
N ASP A 99 15.69 -9.79 -21.55
CA ASP A 99 15.24 -9.07 -20.36
C ASP A 99 16.19 -7.91 -20.01
N THR A 100 15.67 -6.69 -20.13
CA THR A 100 16.33 -5.49 -19.62
C THR A 100 16.30 -5.47 -18.09
N GLN A 101 17.12 -4.65 -17.46
CA GLN A 101 17.10 -4.52 -15.99
C GLN A 101 15.71 -4.08 -15.50
N GLY A 102 15.10 -3.07 -16.14
CA GLY A 102 13.78 -2.61 -15.75
C GLY A 102 12.68 -3.68 -15.87
N PHE A 103 12.78 -4.59 -16.84
CA PHE A 103 11.82 -5.69 -16.93
C PHE A 103 12.00 -6.73 -15.82
N ARG A 104 13.24 -6.96 -15.35
CA ARG A 104 13.51 -7.80 -14.17
C ARG A 104 12.92 -7.18 -12.92
N ASP A 105 13.04 -5.87 -12.75
CA ASP A 105 12.43 -5.15 -11.62
C ASP A 105 10.89 -5.29 -11.61
N LEU A 106 10.24 -5.34 -12.80
CA LEU A 106 8.80 -5.62 -12.90
C LEU A 106 8.44 -7.07 -12.54
N LEU A 107 9.29 -8.04 -12.90
CA LEU A 107 9.10 -9.43 -12.47
C LEU A 107 9.24 -9.56 -10.95
N ASP A 108 10.22 -8.88 -10.35
CA ASP A 108 10.41 -8.86 -8.90
C ASP A 108 9.22 -8.19 -8.19
N LEU A 109 8.64 -7.14 -8.78
CA LEU A 109 7.39 -6.52 -8.30
C LEU A 109 6.21 -7.53 -8.32
N VAL A 110 6.06 -8.30 -9.39
CA VAL A 110 5.04 -9.36 -9.47
C VAL A 110 5.24 -10.36 -8.35
N ASP A 111 6.45 -10.87 -8.17
CA ASP A 111 6.77 -11.86 -7.14
C ASP A 111 6.47 -11.31 -5.74
N GLN A 112 6.94 -10.10 -5.44
CA GLN A 112 6.71 -9.45 -4.14
C GLN A 112 5.22 -9.25 -3.83
N THR A 113 4.43 -8.76 -4.79
CA THR A 113 3.01 -8.44 -4.55
C THR A 113 2.07 -9.64 -4.62
N CYS A 114 2.55 -10.75 -5.18
CA CYS A 114 1.81 -12.00 -5.30
C CYS A 114 2.15 -13.02 -4.20
N ASN A 115 3.16 -12.75 -3.36
CA ASN A 115 3.38 -13.50 -2.12
C ASN A 115 2.26 -13.27 -1.10
N ASP A 116 1.63 -12.09 -1.14
CA ASP A 116 0.43 -11.80 -0.36
C ASP A 116 -0.77 -12.63 -0.84
N THR A 117 -1.57 -13.11 0.12
CA THR A 117 -2.78 -13.87 -0.19
C THR A 117 -3.76 -13.03 -1.02
N TRP A 118 -4.64 -13.71 -1.76
CA TRP A 118 -5.73 -13.02 -2.46
C TRP A 118 -6.63 -12.25 -1.49
N GLU A 119 -6.92 -12.85 -0.33
CA GLU A 119 -7.71 -12.25 0.75
C GLU A 119 -7.10 -10.93 1.27
N LEU A 120 -5.80 -10.93 1.58
CA LEU A 120 -5.12 -9.70 2.04
C LEU A 120 -5.20 -8.60 0.99
N TYR A 121 -4.96 -8.93 -0.28
CA TYR A 121 -5.10 -7.97 -1.36
C TYR A 121 -6.52 -7.43 -1.49
N THR A 122 -7.53 -8.30 -1.47
CA THR A 122 -8.92 -7.85 -1.58
C THR A 122 -9.31 -6.96 -0.42
N ASP A 123 -8.89 -7.28 0.81
CA ASP A 123 -9.20 -6.48 1.98
C ASP A 123 -8.53 -5.10 1.92
N LEU A 124 -7.25 -5.04 1.55
CA LEU A 124 -6.52 -3.78 1.39
C LEU A 124 -7.19 -2.85 0.37
N GLN A 125 -7.70 -3.42 -0.71
CA GLN A 125 -8.33 -2.66 -1.78
C GLN A 125 -9.78 -2.27 -1.43
N LEU A 126 -10.61 -3.22 -0.98
CA LEU A 126 -12.04 -3.01 -0.73
C LEU A 126 -12.32 -2.13 0.49
N TYR A 127 -11.48 -2.20 1.53
CA TYR A 127 -11.69 -1.41 2.76
C TYR A 127 -11.02 -0.05 2.74
N ASN A 128 -10.23 0.27 1.71
CA ASN A 128 -9.68 1.60 1.53
C ASN A 128 -10.61 2.44 0.62
N PRO A 129 -11.24 3.51 1.12
CA PRO A 129 -12.21 4.30 0.34
C PRO A 129 -11.58 5.06 -0.83
N TYR A 130 -10.25 5.13 -0.91
CA TYR A 130 -9.52 5.82 -1.97
C TYR A 130 -9.09 4.89 -3.11
N THR A 131 -9.36 3.60 -3.01
CA THR A 131 -8.98 2.59 -4.00
C THR A 131 -9.64 2.82 -5.37
N ASP A 132 -10.93 3.10 -5.40
CA ASP A 132 -11.67 3.22 -6.65
C ASP A 132 -11.13 4.38 -7.51
N ASP A 133 -10.94 5.55 -6.90
CA ASP A 133 -10.33 6.72 -7.54
C ASP A 133 -8.89 6.43 -8.02
N MET A 134 -8.12 5.67 -7.24
CA MET A 134 -6.78 5.24 -7.66
C MET A 134 -6.84 4.36 -8.92
N ILE A 135 -7.71 3.34 -8.95
CA ILE A 135 -7.85 2.42 -10.08
C ILE A 135 -8.31 3.18 -11.33
N ASP A 136 -9.30 4.07 -11.20
CA ASP A 136 -9.82 4.85 -12.31
C ASP A 136 -8.77 5.78 -12.90
N LYS A 137 -7.93 6.41 -12.06
CA LYS A 137 -6.77 7.19 -12.53
C LYS A 137 -5.77 6.35 -13.30
N LEU A 138 -5.50 5.12 -12.87
CA LEU A 138 -4.59 4.20 -13.57
C LEU A 138 -5.15 3.77 -14.93
N LYS A 139 -6.46 3.51 -15.02
CA LYS A 139 -7.14 3.21 -16.30
C LYS A 139 -7.07 4.39 -17.26
N LEU A 140 -7.44 5.59 -16.80
CA LEU A 140 -7.38 6.82 -17.60
C LEU A 140 -5.96 7.12 -18.10
N ALA A 141 -4.95 6.89 -17.25
CA ALA A 141 -3.56 7.05 -17.66
C ALA A 141 -3.18 6.08 -18.79
N THR A 142 -3.66 4.84 -18.73
CA THR A 142 -3.43 3.82 -19.77
C THR A 142 -4.08 4.22 -21.09
N GLU A 143 -5.35 4.64 -21.05
CA GLU A 143 -6.09 5.11 -22.23
C GLU A 143 -5.44 6.36 -22.85
N SER A 144 -5.02 7.31 -22.02
CA SER A 144 -4.35 8.53 -22.47
C SER A 144 -3.04 8.23 -23.21
N LEU A 145 -2.24 7.29 -22.71
CA LEU A 145 -1.00 6.87 -23.36
C LEU A 145 -1.26 6.17 -24.70
N ASP A 146 -2.24 5.28 -24.76
CA ASP A 146 -2.62 4.58 -25.99
C ASP A 146 -3.13 5.55 -27.08
N ASN A 147 -4.00 6.49 -26.71
CA ASN A 147 -4.52 7.50 -27.64
C ASN A 147 -3.40 8.38 -28.20
N ARG A 148 -2.46 8.82 -27.36
CA ARG A 148 -1.33 9.63 -27.80
C ARG A 148 -0.43 8.91 -28.81
N LEU A 149 -0.26 7.59 -28.68
CA LEU A 149 0.51 6.80 -29.65
C LEU A 149 -0.23 6.69 -31.00
N LYS A 150 -1.54 6.47 -30.97
CA LYS A 150 -2.37 6.41 -32.19
C LYS A 150 -2.41 7.74 -32.94
N GLU A 151 -2.49 8.85 -32.22
CA GLU A 151 -2.44 10.19 -32.83
C GLU A 151 -1.12 10.44 -33.57
N LEU A 152 0.01 10.05 -32.97
CA LEU A 152 1.32 10.20 -33.63
C LEU A 152 1.49 9.30 -34.86
N GLN A 153 0.91 8.10 -34.84
CA GLN A 153 0.90 7.21 -36.00
C GLN A 153 0.07 7.81 -37.16
N ASN A 154 -1.11 8.35 -36.86
CA ASN A 154 -1.96 8.99 -37.87
C ASN A 154 -1.37 10.26 -38.50
N VAL A 155 -0.35 10.87 -37.87
CA VAL A 155 0.37 12.05 -38.41
C VAL A 155 1.63 11.64 -39.18
N ALA A 156 2.12 10.42 -38.96
CA ALA A 156 3.29 9.88 -39.65
C ALA A 156 2.96 9.20 -40.99
N ASP A 157 1.69 8.87 -41.21
CA ASP A 157 1.11 8.37 -42.47
C ASP A 157 0.56 9.51 -43.35
#